data_AF-A0A7X5ANE5-F1
#
_entry.id   AF-A0A7X5ANE5-F1
#
_cell.length_a   1.000
_cell.length_b   1.000
_cell.length_c   1.000
_cell.angle_alpha   90.00
_cell.angle_beta   90.00
_cell.angle_gamma   90.00
#
_symmetry.space_group_name_H-M   'P 1'
#
loop_
_entity.id
_entity.type
_entity.pdbx_description
1 polymer ?
#
loop_
_entity_poly.entity_id
_entity_poly.type
_entity_poly.pdbx_seq_one_letter_code
_entity_poly.pdbx_strand_id
1 'polypeptide(L)' 'MSTKTNAQPAPRREVTLAKPIIQGGIEYTPGGKQKPLLTEAQIERLTKSGHIGGGASAKTAAKSTPQEG' A
#
# COMPACT_ATOMS: atom_id res chain seq x y z
N MET A 1 17.93 -43.35 7.19
CA MET A 1 17.55 -42.31 8.16
C MET A 1 17.77 -40.95 7.50
N SER A 2 16.70 -40.27 7.05
CA SER A 2 16.83 -38.99 6.35
C SER A 2 16.60 -37.83 7.32
N THR A 3 17.66 -37.07 7.61
CA THR A 3 17.59 -35.87 8.44
C THR A 3 17.03 -34.71 7.62
N LYS A 4 15.74 -34.42 7.77
CA LYS A 4 15.12 -33.22 7.21
C LYS A 4 15.67 -32.01 7.97
N THR A 5 16.51 -31.22 7.31
CA THR A 5 17.02 -29.95 7.84
C THR A 5 15.84 -29.00 8.02
N ASN A 6 15.50 -28.70 9.27
CA ASN A 6 14.44 -27.76 9.61
C ASN A 6 14.95 -26.35 9.27
N ALA A 7 14.60 -25.83 8.09
CA ALA A 7 15.00 -24.50 7.66
C ALA A 7 14.28 -23.45 8.51
N GLN A 8 15.01 -22.83 9.44
CA GLN A 8 14.50 -21.70 10.22
C GLN A 8 14.07 -20.59 9.24
N PRO A 9 12.79 -20.16 9.24
CA PRO A 9 12.36 -19.09 8.35
C PRO A 9 13.14 -17.82 8.67
N ALA A 10 13.63 -17.14 7.63
CA ALA A 10 14.38 -15.91 7.76
C ALA A 10 13.56 -14.86 8.53
N PRO A 11 14.20 -14.06 9.41
CA PRO A 11 13.52 -13.03 10.16
C PRO A 11 12.84 -12.03 9.21
N ARG A 12 11.55 -11.79 9.44
CA ARG A 12 10.77 -10.84 8.65
C ARG A 12 11.23 -9.42 8.98
N ARG A 13 11.36 -8.58 7.95
CA ARG A 13 11.58 -7.14 8.15
C ARG A 13 10.31 -6.53 8.74
N GLU A 14 10.44 -5.91 9.89
CA GLU A 14 9.38 -5.07 10.46
C GLU A 14 9.33 -3.75 9.69
N VAL A 15 8.13 -3.32 9.32
CA VAL A 15 7.88 -2.06 8.63
C VAL A 15 6.98 -1.22 9.52
N THR A 16 7.50 -0.07 9.96
CA THR A 16 6.68 0.90 10.68
C THR A 16 5.69 1.52 9.71
N LEU A 17 4.39 1.35 9.98
CA LEU A 17 3.34 2.01 9.22
C LEU A 17 3.46 3.53 9.39
N ALA A 18 3.12 4.28 8.34
CA ALA A 18 3.31 5.72 8.28
C ALA A 18 2.60 6.48 9.43
N LYS A 19 2.98 7.74 9.65
CA LYS A 19 2.27 8.61 10.61
C LYS A 19 0.80 8.80 10.20
N PRO A 20 -0.12 9.06 11.15
CA PRO A 20 -1.50 9.33 10.82
C PRO A 20 -1.64 10.59 9.96
N ILE A 21 -2.67 10.60 9.12
CA ILE A 21 -3.01 11.75 8.27
C ILE A 21 -4.07 12.57 9.00
N ILE A 22 -3.91 13.90 9.05
CA ILE A 22 -4.93 14.79 9.63
C ILE A 22 -5.62 15.53 8.49
N GLN A 23 -6.94 15.36 8.35
CA GLN A 23 -7.75 16.05 7.34
C GLN A 23 -9.03 16.60 7.97
N GLY A 24 -9.24 17.92 7.86
CA GLY A 24 -10.43 18.57 8.41
C GLY A 24 -10.57 18.46 9.94
N GLY A 25 -9.44 18.34 10.66
CA GLY A 25 -9.44 18.13 12.12
C GLY A 25 -9.66 16.67 12.55
N ILE A 26 -9.83 15.74 11.60
CA ILE A 26 -9.97 14.31 11.86
C ILE A 26 -8.63 13.62 11.60
N GLU A 27 -8.21 12.79 12.55
CA GLU A 27 -7.01 11.95 12.43
C GLU A 27 -7.37 10.59 11.81
N TYR A 28 -6.61 10.18 10.79
CA TYR A 28 -6.76 8.93 10.06
C TYR A 28 -5.51 8.08 10.25
N THR A 29 -5.63 7.00 11.03
CA THR A 29 -4.54 6.07 11.27
C THR A 29 -4.36 5.10 10.09
N PRO A 30 -3.11 4.72 9.76
CA PRO A 30 -2.88 3.70 8.75
C PRO A 30 -3.51 2.37 9.17
N GLY A 31 -4.28 1.76 8.29
CA GLY A 31 -5.01 0.51 8.58
C GLY A 31 -6.33 0.71 9.33
N GLY A 32 -6.70 1.96 9.66
CA GLY A 32 -8.00 2.29 10.25
C GLY A 32 -9.17 1.97 9.32
N LYS A 33 -10.35 1.75 9.91
CA LYS A 33 -11.60 1.53 9.16
C LYS A 33 -12.03 2.78 8.38
N GLN A 34 -11.76 3.96 8.96
CA GLN A 34 -12.07 5.24 8.36
C GLN A 34 -10.91 5.68 7.47
N LYS A 35 -11.22 6.08 6.23
CA LYS A 35 -10.22 6.54 5.25
C LYS A 35 -10.49 7.98 4.88
N PRO A 36 -9.44 8.80 4.67
CA PRO A 36 -9.60 10.15 4.17
C PRO A 36 -10.24 10.11 2.79
N LEU A 37 -11.20 11.00 2.55
CA LEU A 37 -11.84 11.18 1.26
C LEU A 37 -11.15 12.33 0.51
N LEU A 38 -10.93 12.13 -0.78
CA LEU A 38 -10.37 13.15 -1.65
C LEU A 38 -11.50 14.06 -2.15
N THR A 39 -11.23 15.36 -2.26
CA THR A 39 -12.14 16.31 -2.91
C THR A 39 -12.05 16.16 -4.43
N GLU A 40 -13.06 16.65 -5.16
CA GLU A 40 -13.08 16.61 -6.64
C GLU A 40 -11.85 17.32 -7.23
N ALA A 41 -11.49 18.50 -6.71
CA ALA A 41 -10.30 19.22 -7.16
C ALA A 41 -8.99 18.42 -6.93
N GLN A 42 -8.91 17.64 -5.86
CA GLN A 42 -7.76 16.76 -5.61
C GLN A 42 -7.73 15.58 -6.59
N ILE A 43 -8.90 15.01 -6.89
CA ILE A 43 -9.06 13.92 -7.87
C ILE A 43 -8.64 14.42 -9.26
N GLU A 44 -9.11 15.59 -9.68
CA GLU A 44 -8.72 16.20 -10.96
C GLU A 44 -7.21 16.44 -11.04
N ARG A 45 -6.62 16.99 -9.97
CA ARG A 45 -5.17 17.23 -9.90
C ARG A 45 -4.37 15.93 -10.04
N LEU A 46 -4.77 14.88 -9.32
CA LEU A 46 -4.12 13.57 -9.36
C LEU A 46 -4.30 12.87 -10.71
N THR A 47 -5.45 13.08 -11.35
CA THR A 47 -5.73 12.55 -12.69
C THR A 47 -4.87 13.26 -13.72
N LYS A 48 -4.79 14.59 -13.66
CA LYS A 48 -3.94 15.41 -14.53
C LYS A 48 -2.45 15.12 -14.34
N SER A 49 -2.02 14.80 -13.13
CA SER A 49 -0.64 14.38 -12.84
C SER A 49 -0.37 12.91 -13.16
N GLY A 50 -1.35 12.16 -13.68
CA GLY A 50 -1.21 10.74 -14.04
C GLY A 50 -1.04 9.80 -12.85
N HIS A 51 -1.30 10.26 -11.62
CA HIS A 51 -1.18 9.44 -10.41
C HIS A 51 -2.36 8.48 -10.22
N ILE A 52 -3.51 8.82 -10.81
CA ILE A 52 -4.68 7.96 -10.88
C ILE A 52 -5.22 7.96 -12.31
N GLY A 53 -5.65 6.79 -12.80
CA GLY A 53 -6.27 6.67 -14.12
C GLY A 53 -7.71 7.18 -14.07
N GLY A 54 -8.10 8.03 -15.04
CA GLY A 54 -9.44 8.62 -15.16
C GLY A 54 -10.56 7.65 -15.55
N GLY A 55 -10.42 6.36 -15.21
CA GLY A 55 -11.39 5.32 -15.52
C GLY A 55 -11.66 4.47 -14.28
N ALA A 56 -12.94 4.23 -14.00
CA ALA A 56 -13.35 3.21 -13.05
C ALA A 56 -12.66 1.87 -13.36
N SER A 57 -12.20 1.18 -12.32
CA SER A 57 -11.65 -0.18 -12.34
C SER A 57 -10.35 -0.41 -13.11
N ALA A 58 -9.26 -0.57 -12.36
CA ALA A 58 -8.69 -1.90 -12.12
C ALA A 58 -7.42 -1.73 -11.26
N LYS A 59 -7.39 -2.37 -10.10
CA LYS A 59 -6.13 -2.67 -9.42
C LYS A 59 -5.37 -3.66 -10.30
N THR A 60 -4.56 -3.18 -11.24
CA THR A 60 -3.47 -3.99 -11.76
C THR A 60 -2.43 -4.03 -10.65
N ALA A 61 -2.52 -5.07 -9.81
CA ALA A 61 -1.44 -5.40 -8.90
C ALA A 61 -0.17 -5.55 -9.74
N ALA A 62 0.80 -4.67 -9.51
CA ALA A 62 2.12 -4.81 -10.09
C ALA A 62 2.64 -6.19 -9.67
N LYS A 63 2.69 -7.12 -10.62
CA LYS A 63 3.25 -8.45 -10.41
C LYS A 63 4.76 -8.23 -10.27
N SER A 64 5.24 -8.15 -9.03
CA SER A 64 6.68 -8.12 -8.75
C SER A 64 7.29 -9.36 -9.38
N THR A 65 8.12 -9.12 -10.40
CA THR A 65 8.98 -10.11 -11.04
C THR A 65 9.82 -10.80 -9.96
N PRO A 66 9.97 -12.13 -9.95
CA PRO A 66 10.95 -12.77 -9.07
C PRO A 66 12.34 -12.31 -9.52
N GLN A 67 13.04 -11.61 -8.64
CA GLN A 67 14.48 -11.35 -8.77
C GLN A 67 15.18 -12.63 -8.28
N GLU A 68 15.53 -13.51 -9.21
CA GLU A 68 16.53 -14.54 -8.95
C GLU A 68 17.91 -13.86 -8.83
N GLY A 69 18.63 -14.22 -7.78
CA GLY A 69 20.00 -13.82 -7.48
C GLY A 69 20.54 -14.67 -6.35
#